data_AF-J3D956-F1
#
_entry.id   AF-J3D956-F1
#
_cell.length_a   1.000
_cell.length_b   1.000
_cell.length_c   1.000
_cell.angle_alpha   90.00
_cell.angle_beta   90.00
_cell.angle_gamma   90.00
#
_symmetry.space_group_name_H-M   'P 1'
#
loop_
_entity.id
_entity.type
_entity.pdbx_description
1 polymer ?
#
loop_
_entity_poly.entity_id
_entity_poly.type
_entity_poly.pdbx_seq_one_letter_code
_entity_poly.pdbx_strand_id
1 'polypeptide(L)'
;MNTLRPTGKSLFRLIPLSLLFLSTQVFAAPEAQTARKQIYNQAVANATADIQRTAKQKGWKDFSSKLNVFIPTEVSRFQRCTRPLTSALPAGDRLDLARLRYDIRCDGPNGWEIAVTVKPDVYLPILVAKNTLDRGRHLAASDVEIKKRNVVGLRDGFMTKPDEAIGFTLKKRVRELQAIAPAHLDQPVMIERGQQVVMIAEQDGVQARMMGEALKKGRKGDIIKVRNLQSQRVVSARVDDRGVVRMLVAPGTP
;
A
#
# COMPACT_ATOMS: atom_id res chain seq x y z
N MET A 1 87.69 -64.32 38.23
CA MET A 1 87.86 -63.63 36.94
C MET A 1 86.65 -63.89 36.07
N ASN A 2 85.84 -62.87 35.76
CA ASN A 2 85.25 -62.65 34.43
C ASN A 2 84.44 -61.35 34.41
N THR A 3 84.51 -60.72 33.25
CA THR A 3 84.38 -59.29 32.97
C THR A 3 82.98 -58.87 32.53
N LEU A 4 82.65 -57.62 32.84
CA LEU A 4 81.54 -56.81 32.31
C LEU A 4 81.69 -56.51 30.81
N ARG A 5 80.58 -56.52 30.05
CA ARG A 5 80.00 -55.37 29.28
C ARG A 5 78.83 -55.78 28.35
N PRO A 6 77.99 -54.83 27.85
CA PRO A 6 76.52 -54.94 27.84
C PRO A 6 75.89 -54.71 26.43
N THR A 7 74.61 -54.29 26.41
CA THR A 7 73.79 -53.62 25.35
C THR A 7 72.63 -54.51 24.86
N GLY A 8 71.39 -54.06 24.65
CA GLY A 8 70.69 -52.79 24.87
C GLY A 8 69.19 -53.06 24.61
N LYS A 9 68.30 -52.46 25.41
CA LYS A 9 66.84 -52.65 25.28
C LYS A 9 66.15 -51.32 24.92
N SER A 10 65.47 -51.39 23.77
CA SER A 10 64.29 -50.68 23.27
C SER A 10 64.01 -49.23 23.69
N LEU A 11 64.00 -48.38 22.67
CA LEU A 11 63.49 -47.02 22.61
C LEU A 11 61.94 -47.00 22.64
N PHE A 12 61.35 -46.20 23.53
CA PHE A 12 59.99 -45.66 23.37
C PHE A 12 60.09 -44.14 23.37
N ARG A 13 59.92 -43.52 22.19
CA ARG A 13 59.74 -42.07 22.05
C ARG A 13 58.25 -41.80 21.82
N LEU A 14 57.62 -41.13 22.77
CA LEU A 14 56.28 -40.55 22.64
C LEU A 14 56.38 -39.30 21.74
N ILE A 15 55.66 -39.31 20.61
CA ILE A 15 55.51 -38.17 19.69
C ILE A 15 54.17 -37.49 20.02
N PRO A 16 54.11 -36.18 20.28
CA PRO A 16 52.86 -35.49 20.51
C PRO A 16 52.11 -35.26 19.19
N LEU A 17 50.87 -35.72 19.13
CA LEU A 17 49.97 -35.64 17.98
C LEU A 17 49.38 -34.22 17.88
N SER A 18 49.99 -33.35 17.08
CA SER A 18 49.46 -32.03 16.75
C SER A 18 48.28 -32.14 15.79
N LEU A 19 47.05 -31.95 16.29
CA LEU A 19 45.84 -31.85 15.47
C LEU A 19 45.83 -30.54 14.66
N LEU A 20 46.23 -30.62 13.39
CA LEU A 20 45.99 -29.59 12.38
C LEU A 20 44.50 -29.58 12.01
N PHE A 21 43.77 -28.57 12.48
CA PHE A 21 42.43 -28.23 11.96
C PHE A 21 42.57 -27.73 10.51
N LEU A 22 42.46 -28.65 9.54
CA LEU A 22 42.27 -28.29 8.14
C LEU A 22 40.86 -27.71 7.99
N SER A 23 40.76 -26.38 7.90
CA SER A 23 39.52 -25.71 7.54
C SER A 23 39.19 -26.03 6.08
N THR A 24 38.27 -26.97 5.86
CA THR A 24 37.71 -27.23 4.54
C THR A 24 36.82 -26.05 4.14
N GLN A 25 37.39 -25.10 3.41
CA GLN A 25 36.64 -24.06 2.72
C GLN A 25 35.82 -24.75 1.62
N VAL A 26 34.54 -24.99 1.90
CA VAL A 26 33.58 -25.48 0.89
C VAL A 26 33.36 -24.34 -0.11
N PHE A 27 34.09 -24.34 -1.22
CA PHE A 27 33.77 -23.49 -2.37
C PHE A 27 32.49 -24.01 -3.01
N ALA A 28 31.35 -23.41 -2.65
CA ALA A 28 30.10 -23.63 -3.35
C ALA A 28 30.28 -23.20 -4.82
N ALA A 29 30.18 -24.14 -5.76
CA ALA A 29 30.23 -23.84 -7.18
C ALA A 29 29.07 -22.87 -7.52
N PRO A 30 29.33 -21.77 -8.25
CA PRO A 30 28.29 -20.82 -8.62
C PRO A 30 27.23 -21.53 -9.46
N GLU A 31 26.01 -21.57 -8.94
CA GLU A 31 24.85 -22.21 -9.56
C GLU A 31 24.66 -21.66 -10.99
N ALA A 32 24.59 -22.54 -12.00
CA ALA A 32 24.51 -22.14 -13.40
C ALA A 32 23.32 -21.19 -13.64
N GLN A 33 23.60 -19.93 -13.96
CA GLN A 33 22.59 -18.90 -14.17
C GLN A 33 21.97 -19.09 -15.56
N THR A 34 20.82 -19.76 -15.64
CA THR A 34 20.06 -19.95 -16.88
C THR A 34 19.39 -18.65 -17.34
N ALA A 35 19.06 -18.54 -18.64
CA ALA A 35 18.28 -17.40 -19.15
C ALA A 35 16.97 -17.20 -18.37
N ARG A 36 16.27 -18.30 -18.06
CA ARG A 36 15.05 -18.28 -17.23
C ARG A 36 15.27 -17.65 -15.85
N LYS A 37 16.38 -17.97 -15.18
CA LYS A 37 16.73 -17.38 -13.87
C LYS A 37 17.07 -15.90 -13.99
N GLN A 38 17.76 -15.47 -15.06
CA GLN A 38 18.04 -14.06 -15.32
C GLN A 38 16.74 -13.27 -15.54
N ILE A 39 15.84 -13.80 -16.36
CA ILE A 39 14.53 -13.20 -16.66
C ILE A 39 13.67 -13.11 -15.40
N TYR A 40 13.62 -14.16 -14.58
CA TYR A 40 12.90 -14.16 -13.31
C TYR A 40 13.43 -13.06 -12.38
N ASN A 41 14.75 -12.99 -12.18
CA ASN A 41 15.37 -12.00 -11.30
C ASN A 41 15.11 -10.57 -11.79
N GLN A 42 15.22 -10.32 -13.10
CA GLN A 42 14.93 -9.02 -13.69
C GLN A 42 13.46 -8.62 -13.51
N ALA A 43 12.53 -9.54 -13.77
CA ALA A 43 11.10 -9.29 -13.58
C ALA A 43 10.74 -9.00 -12.12
N VAL A 44 11.34 -9.73 -11.18
CA VAL A 44 11.18 -9.51 -9.74
C VAL A 44 11.73 -8.14 -9.33
N ALA A 45 12.92 -7.76 -9.81
CA ALA A 45 13.53 -6.47 -9.51
C ALA A 45 12.64 -5.31 -10.01
N ASN A 46 12.17 -5.39 -11.25
CA ASN A 46 11.28 -4.39 -11.84
C ASN A 46 9.95 -4.28 -11.07
N ALA A 47 9.29 -5.41 -10.81
CA ALA A 47 8.04 -5.44 -10.07
C ALA A 47 8.20 -4.86 -8.65
N THR A 48 9.30 -5.20 -7.98
CA THR A 48 9.60 -4.67 -6.64
C THR A 48 9.77 -3.15 -6.68
N ALA A 49 10.53 -2.63 -7.65
CA ALA A 49 10.74 -1.20 -7.82
C ALA A 49 9.41 -0.45 -8.10
N ASP A 50 8.54 -1.02 -8.94
CA ASP A 50 7.24 -0.42 -9.28
C ASP A 50 6.26 -0.45 -8.10
N ILE A 51 6.24 -1.54 -7.32
CA ILE A 51 5.46 -1.63 -6.08
C ILE A 51 5.96 -0.59 -5.07
N GLN A 52 7.27 -0.46 -4.89
CA GLN A 52 7.86 0.53 -3.99
C GLN A 52 7.55 1.97 -4.43
N ARG A 53 7.62 2.27 -5.74
CA ARG A 53 7.23 3.56 -6.29
C ARG A 53 5.77 3.87 -5.98
N THR A 54 4.88 2.90 -6.21
CA THR A 54 3.44 3.03 -5.93
C THR A 54 3.18 3.22 -4.43
N ALA A 55 3.86 2.44 -3.59
CA ALA A 55 3.76 2.56 -2.14
C ALA A 55 4.19 3.95 -1.65
N LYS A 56 5.29 4.49 -2.18
CA LYS A 56 5.75 5.84 -1.86
C LYS A 56 4.75 6.92 -2.31
N GLN A 57 4.24 6.82 -3.54
CA GLN A 57 3.25 7.77 -4.07
C GLN A 57 1.94 7.76 -3.27
N LYS A 58 1.49 6.59 -2.82
CA LYS A 58 0.25 6.42 -2.05
C LYS A 58 0.46 6.49 -0.52
N GLY A 59 1.69 6.69 -0.05
CA GLY A 59 2.00 6.75 1.38
C GLY A 59 1.73 5.46 2.15
N TRP A 60 1.85 4.30 1.50
CA TRP A 60 1.63 2.99 2.10
C TRP A 60 2.72 2.66 3.14
N LYS A 61 2.29 2.23 4.33
CA LYS A 61 3.15 1.76 5.42
C LYS A 61 2.90 0.26 5.66
N ASP A 62 3.90 -0.44 6.17
CA ASP A 62 3.80 -1.84 6.63
C ASP A 62 3.20 -2.82 5.61
N PHE A 63 3.48 -2.61 4.32
CA PHE A 63 3.03 -3.51 3.27
C PHE A 63 4.00 -4.69 3.07
N SER A 64 3.48 -5.82 2.61
CA SER A 64 4.29 -6.93 2.13
C SER A 64 3.76 -7.39 0.78
N SER A 65 4.64 -7.86 -0.10
CA SER A 65 4.22 -8.36 -1.41
C SER A 65 4.70 -9.79 -1.67
N LYS A 66 3.88 -10.55 -2.39
CA LYS A 66 4.24 -11.86 -2.96
C LYS A 66 4.13 -11.73 -4.47
N LEU A 67 5.17 -12.13 -5.20
CA LEU A 67 5.20 -12.00 -6.66
C LEU A 67 4.92 -13.35 -7.30
N ASN A 68 3.90 -13.41 -8.16
CA ASN A 68 3.66 -14.57 -9.01
C ASN A 68 4.15 -14.23 -10.42
N VAL A 69 5.29 -14.79 -10.82
CA VAL A 69 5.94 -14.50 -12.10
C VAL A 69 5.58 -15.57 -13.13
N PHE A 70 5.01 -15.16 -14.25
CA PHE A 70 4.69 -16.01 -15.38
C PHE A 70 5.69 -15.77 -16.51
N ILE A 71 6.55 -16.77 -16.74
CA ILE A 71 7.56 -16.77 -17.80
C ILE A 71 7.14 -17.80 -18.86
N PRO A 72 6.94 -17.38 -20.13
CA PRO A 72 6.64 -18.29 -21.23
C PRO A 72 7.63 -19.46 -21.37
N THR A 73 7.18 -20.55 -21.98
CA THR A 73 7.97 -21.78 -22.12
C THR A 73 9.07 -21.68 -23.18
N GLU A 74 8.92 -20.78 -24.15
CA GLU A 74 9.92 -20.51 -25.20
C GLU A 74 11.30 -20.10 -24.65
N VAL A 75 11.34 -19.56 -23.42
CA VAL A 75 12.57 -19.20 -22.72
C VAL A 75 13.53 -20.38 -22.55
N SER A 76 13.04 -21.63 -22.56
CA SER A 76 13.90 -22.82 -22.50
C SER A 76 14.85 -22.95 -23.71
N ARG A 77 14.57 -22.24 -24.82
CA ARG A 77 15.43 -22.20 -26.02
C ARG A 77 16.49 -21.10 -25.96
N PHE A 78 16.38 -20.19 -24.99
CA PHE A 78 17.27 -19.03 -24.91
C PHE A 78 18.58 -19.38 -24.22
N GLN A 79 19.66 -18.83 -24.78
CA GLN A 79 20.96 -18.85 -24.15
C GLN A 79 21.05 -17.79 -23.06
N ARG A 80 21.91 -18.04 -22.07
CA ARG A 80 22.21 -17.05 -21.02
C ARG A 80 22.69 -15.75 -21.68
N CYS A 81 22.14 -14.62 -21.24
CA CYS A 81 22.65 -13.32 -21.66
C CYS A 81 23.98 -13.01 -20.98
N THR A 82 24.99 -12.64 -21.75
CA THR A 82 26.30 -12.18 -21.25
C THR A 82 26.34 -10.70 -20.92
N ARG A 83 25.38 -9.92 -21.42
CA ARG A 83 25.19 -8.50 -21.12
C ARG A 83 24.07 -8.30 -20.10
N PRO A 84 24.02 -7.16 -19.39
CA PRO A 84 22.88 -6.79 -18.57
C PRO A 84 21.59 -6.78 -19.40
N LEU A 85 20.50 -7.30 -18.83
CA LEU A 85 19.21 -7.27 -19.48
C LEU A 85 18.63 -5.86 -19.46
N THR A 86 17.99 -5.48 -20.56
CA THR A 86 17.19 -4.26 -20.63
C THR A 86 15.72 -4.62 -20.47
N SER A 87 14.94 -3.75 -19.85
CA SER A 87 13.51 -3.99 -19.67
C SER A 87 12.70 -2.72 -19.87
N ALA A 88 11.61 -2.82 -20.61
CA ALA A 88 10.65 -1.74 -20.80
C ALA A 88 9.25 -2.18 -20.36
N LEU A 89 8.44 -1.21 -19.97
CA LEU A 89 6.99 -1.37 -19.95
C LEU A 89 6.47 -1.23 -21.39
N PRO A 90 5.45 -1.99 -21.80
CA PRO A 90 4.82 -1.81 -23.10
C PRO A 90 4.38 -0.35 -23.28
N ALA A 91 4.62 0.21 -24.47
CA ALA A 91 4.29 1.60 -24.78
C ALA A 91 2.79 1.88 -24.53
N GLY A 92 2.50 2.90 -23.72
CA GLY A 92 1.14 3.34 -23.41
C GLY A 92 0.45 2.60 -22.26
N ASP A 93 1.08 1.58 -21.66
CA ASP A 93 0.48 0.88 -20.53
C ASP A 93 0.61 1.73 -19.25
N ARG A 94 -0.53 1.95 -18.58
CA ARG A 94 -0.53 2.60 -17.27
C ARG A 94 -0.16 1.55 -16.25
N LEU A 95 0.78 1.87 -15.36
CA LEU A 95 1.21 0.95 -14.30
C LEU A 95 0.01 0.49 -13.46
N ASP A 96 -0.45 -0.75 -13.69
CA ASP A 96 -1.50 -1.42 -12.94
C ASP A 96 -0.91 -2.62 -12.20
N LEU A 97 -0.88 -2.53 -10.87
CA LEU A 97 -0.39 -3.62 -10.03
C LEU A 97 -1.23 -4.89 -10.16
N ALA A 98 -2.44 -4.86 -10.74
CA ALA A 98 -3.20 -6.07 -11.04
C ALA A 98 -2.51 -7.00 -12.05
N ARG A 99 -1.73 -6.42 -12.97
CA ARG A 99 -1.01 -7.17 -13.99
C ARG A 99 0.14 -6.33 -14.54
N LEU A 100 1.35 -6.61 -14.06
CA LEU A 100 2.56 -5.98 -14.56
C LEU A 100 3.09 -6.78 -15.75
N ARG A 101 3.37 -6.11 -16.87
CA ARG A 101 4.01 -6.72 -18.04
C ARG A 101 5.34 -6.02 -18.30
N TYR A 102 6.39 -6.81 -18.46
CA TYR A 102 7.72 -6.32 -18.80
C TYR A 102 8.20 -7.01 -20.06
N ASP A 103 8.63 -6.23 -21.04
CA ASP A 103 9.36 -6.73 -22.20
C ASP A 103 10.85 -6.70 -21.83
N ILE A 104 11.45 -7.88 -21.69
CA ILE A 104 12.82 -8.08 -21.22
C ILE A 104 13.67 -8.54 -22.40
N ARG A 105 14.76 -7.83 -22.64
CA ARG A 105 15.63 -8.01 -23.80
C ARG A 105 17.09 -8.26 -23.41
N CYS A 106 17.72 -9.16 -24.15
CA CYS A 106 19.15 -9.38 -24.15
C CYS A 106 19.76 -8.81 -25.42
N ASP A 107 20.64 -7.81 -25.29
CA ASP A 107 21.34 -7.17 -26.41
C ASP A 107 22.70 -7.83 -26.73
N GLY A 108 22.83 -9.13 -26.42
CA GLY A 108 24.04 -9.91 -26.67
C GLY A 108 24.11 -10.51 -28.08
N PRO A 109 25.22 -11.21 -28.42
CA PRO A 109 25.38 -11.87 -29.72
C PRO A 109 24.27 -12.90 -30.05
N ASN A 110 23.70 -13.54 -29.03
CA ASN A 110 22.52 -14.41 -29.12
C ASN A 110 21.32 -13.74 -28.45
N GLY A 111 21.04 -12.50 -28.87
CA GLY A 111 20.01 -11.67 -28.29
C GLY A 111 18.62 -12.29 -28.43
N TRP A 112 17.76 -11.97 -27.48
CA TRP A 112 16.38 -12.43 -27.43
C TRP A 112 15.55 -11.38 -26.70
N GLU A 113 14.25 -11.42 -26.91
CA GLU A 113 13.28 -10.58 -26.23
C GLU A 113 12.09 -11.42 -25.80
N ILE A 114 11.56 -11.13 -24.62
CA ILE A 114 10.43 -11.86 -24.07
C ILE A 114 9.56 -10.98 -23.20
N ALA A 115 8.25 -11.14 -23.37
CA ALA A 115 7.27 -10.55 -22.50
C ALA A 115 7.01 -11.43 -21.27
N VAL A 116 7.24 -10.87 -20.09
CA VAL A 116 7.00 -11.52 -18.80
C VAL A 116 5.85 -10.83 -18.09
N THR A 117 4.93 -11.62 -17.54
CA THR A 117 3.84 -11.08 -16.72
C THR A 117 4.10 -11.37 -15.25
N VAL A 118 4.00 -10.35 -14.40
CA VAL A 118 4.06 -10.47 -12.94
C VAL A 118 2.70 -10.09 -12.36
N LYS A 119 2.14 -10.97 -11.54
CA LYS A 119 0.92 -10.73 -10.77
C LYS A 119 1.28 -10.63 -9.29
N PRO A 120 1.51 -9.43 -8.77
CA PRO A 120 1.80 -9.26 -7.35
C PRO A 120 0.52 -9.40 -6.52
N ASP A 121 0.65 -10.04 -5.36
CA ASP A 121 -0.28 -9.90 -4.25
C ASP A 121 0.34 -8.89 -3.28
N VAL A 122 -0.32 -7.74 -3.07
CA VAL A 122 0.18 -6.70 -2.17
C VAL A 122 -0.73 -6.64 -0.95
N TYR A 123 -0.18 -7.04 0.19
CA TYR A 123 -0.90 -7.11 1.46
C TYR A 123 -0.66 -5.87 2.30
N LEU A 124 -1.75 -5.21 2.67
CA LEU A 124 -1.76 -4.03 3.55
C LEU A 124 -2.71 -4.25 4.73
N PRO A 125 -2.41 -3.69 5.91
CA PRO A 125 -3.41 -3.52 6.96
C PRO A 125 -4.46 -2.51 6.46
N ILE A 126 -5.67 -2.99 6.19
CA ILE A 126 -6.78 -2.16 5.71
C ILE A 126 -8.00 -2.32 6.61
N LEU A 127 -8.88 -1.33 6.58
CA LEU A 127 -10.15 -1.35 7.28
C LEU A 127 -11.13 -2.29 6.58
N VAL A 128 -11.69 -3.24 7.33
CA VAL A 128 -12.71 -4.18 6.86
C VAL A 128 -13.92 -4.15 7.78
N ALA A 129 -15.07 -4.58 7.28
CA ALA A 129 -16.27 -4.74 8.10
C ALA A 129 -16.14 -5.96 9.02
N LYS A 130 -16.40 -5.77 10.31
CA LYS A 130 -16.36 -6.85 11.31
C LYS A 130 -17.55 -7.81 11.20
N ASN A 131 -18.68 -7.31 10.71
CA ASN A 131 -19.91 -8.06 10.43
C ASN A 131 -20.49 -7.58 9.09
N THR A 132 -21.56 -8.21 8.61
CA THR A 132 -22.32 -7.64 7.49
C THR A 132 -23.05 -6.38 7.94
N LEU A 133 -22.87 -5.29 7.19
CA LEU A 133 -23.42 -3.97 7.47
C LEU A 133 -24.36 -3.54 6.33
N ASP A 134 -25.58 -3.15 6.67
CA ASP A 134 -26.57 -2.74 5.69
C ASP A 134 -26.46 -1.27 5.30
N ARG A 135 -27.05 -0.92 4.16
CA ARG A 135 -27.20 0.47 3.71
C ARG A 135 -27.90 1.30 4.79
N GLY A 136 -27.44 2.54 4.98
CA GLY A 136 -28.00 3.47 5.97
C GLY A 136 -27.39 3.33 7.37
N ARG A 137 -26.58 2.29 7.62
CA ARG A 137 -25.85 2.13 8.88
C ARG A 137 -24.84 3.26 9.05
N HIS A 138 -24.85 3.89 10.22
CA HIS A 138 -23.79 4.79 10.67
C HIS A 138 -22.64 3.96 11.20
N LEU A 139 -21.43 4.16 10.64
CA LEU A 139 -20.27 3.38 11.03
C LEU A 139 -19.75 3.83 12.40
N ALA A 140 -19.74 2.88 13.34
CA ALA A 140 -19.07 3.02 14.63
C ALA A 140 -17.74 2.26 14.65
N ALA A 141 -16.87 2.56 15.62
CA ALA A 141 -15.60 1.86 15.81
C ALA A 141 -15.79 0.34 16.02
N SER A 142 -16.93 -0.08 16.57
CA SER A 142 -17.26 -1.50 16.78
C SER A 142 -17.60 -2.27 15.50
N ASP A 143 -17.94 -1.56 14.41
CA ASP A 143 -18.39 -2.16 13.16
C ASP A 143 -17.22 -2.52 12.21
N VAL A 144 -16.02 -2.03 12.52
CA VAL A 144 -14.84 -2.12 11.67
C VAL A 144 -13.64 -2.68 12.41
N GLU A 145 -12.72 -3.28 11.67
CA GLU A 145 -11.44 -3.76 12.20
C GLU A 145 -10.34 -3.63 11.13
N ILE A 146 -9.08 -3.64 11.55
CA ILE A 146 -7.94 -3.63 10.63
C ILE A 146 -7.50 -5.07 10.37
N LYS A 147 -7.49 -5.49 9.10
CA LYS A 147 -6.98 -6.80 8.69
C LYS A 147 -6.01 -6.68 7.53
N LYS A 148 -4.98 -7.53 7.54
CA LYS A 148 -4.01 -7.62 6.45
C LYS A 148 -4.66 -8.33 5.24
N ARG A 149 -4.88 -7.60 4.15
CA ARG A 149 -5.58 -8.11 2.95
C ARG A 149 -4.83 -7.72 1.68
N ASN A 150 -4.98 -8.54 0.65
CA ASN A 150 -4.51 -8.18 -0.68
C ASN A 150 -5.34 -7.01 -1.21
N VAL A 151 -4.67 -5.90 -1.57
CA VAL A 151 -5.31 -4.69 -2.10
C VAL A 151 -5.31 -4.61 -3.61
N VAL A 152 -4.59 -5.53 -4.26
CA VAL A 152 -4.52 -5.58 -5.72
C VAL A 152 -5.90 -5.95 -6.27
N GLY A 153 -6.40 -5.14 -7.21
CA GLY A 153 -7.73 -5.31 -7.79
C GLY A 153 -8.89 -4.71 -6.98
N LEU A 154 -8.65 -4.07 -5.83
CA LEU A 154 -9.69 -3.31 -5.11
C LEU A 154 -10.04 -2.01 -5.84
N ARG A 155 -10.95 -2.09 -6.81
CA ARG A 155 -11.35 -0.97 -7.69
C ARG A 155 -12.05 0.17 -6.95
N ASP A 156 -12.82 -0.16 -5.92
CA ASP A 156 -13.57 0.83 -5.11
C ASP A 156 -12.65 1.60 -4.13
N GLY A 157 -11.37 1.21 -4.05
CA GLY A 157 -10.40 1.72 -3.08
C GLY A 157 -10.45 0.97 -1.74
N PHE A 158 -9.70 1.49 -0.77
CA PHE A 158 -9.65 0.98 0.59
C PHE A 158 -9.18 2.09 1.53
N MET A 159 -9.46 1.93 2.82
CA MET A 159 -8.99 2.81 3.89
C MET A 159 -8.01 2.05 4.78
N THR A 160 -7.04 2.76 5.37
CA THR A 160 -6.06 2.17 6.30
C THR A 160 -6.25 2.65 7.74
N LYS A 161 -7.07 3.67 7.95
CA LYS A 161 -7.34 4.25 9.27
C LYS A 161 -8.84 4.23 9.58
N PRO A 162 -9.24 3.85 10.82
CA PRO A 162 -10.64 3.87 11.23
C PRO A 162 -11.29 5.26 11.15
N ASP A 163 -10.54 6.32 11.46
CA ASP A 163 -11.03 7.71 11.46
C ASP A 163 -11.48 8.21 10.07
N GLU A 164 -11.05 7.54 9.01
CA GLU A 164 -11.49 7.83 7.63
C GLU A 164 -12.92 7.35 7.36
N ALA A 165 -13.46 6.45 8.21
CA ALA A 165 -14.77 5.82 8.02
C ALA A 165 -15.76 6.07 9.17
N ILE A 166 -15.29 6.21 10.41
CA ILE A 166 -16.17 6.35 11.57
C ILE A 166 -17.01 7.65 11.46
N GLY A 167 -18.31 7.55 11.76
CA GLY A 167 -19.27 8.65 11.66
C GLY A 167 -19.84 8.87 10.25
N PHE A 168 -19.34 8.16 9.24
CA PHE A 168 -19.94 8.14 7.90
C PHE A 168 -21.11 7.14 7.85
N THR A 169 -21.98 7.32 6.87
CA THR A 169 -23.13 6.43 6.65
C THR A 169 -22.89 5.56 5.42
N LEU A 170 -23.22 4.27 5.48
CA LEU A 170 -23.11 3.37 4.34
C LEU A 170 -24.15 3.68 3.24
N LYS A 171 -23.69 3.88 2.00
CA LYS A 171 -24.57 4.02 0.82
C LYS A 171 -25.03 2.70 0.23
N LYS A 172 -24.29 1.62 0.49
CA LYS A 172 -24.58 0.25 0.04
C LYS A 172 -24.24 -0.75 1.14
N ARG A 173 -24.82 -1.96 1.04
CA ARG A 173 -24.48 -3.07 1.92
C ARG A 173 -23.01 -3.47 1.74
N VAL A 174 -22.34 -3.76 2.85
CA VAL A 174 -20.96 -4.25 2.89
C VAL A 174 -20.95 -5.56 3.67
N ARG A 175 -20.36 -6.61 3.10
CA ARG A 175 -20.29 -7.93 3.73
C ARG A 175 -19.20 -7.99 4.79
N GLU A 176 -19.32 -8.94 5.71
CA GLU A 176 -18.25 -9.28 6.65
C GLU A 176 -16.91 -9.52 5.92
N LEU A 177 -15.81 -9.05 6.50
CA LEU A 177 -14.43 -9.10 5.97
C LEU A 177 -14.21 -8.37 4.65
N GLN A 178 -15.23 -7.70 4.09
CA GLN A 178 -15.06 -6.86 2.91
C GLN A 178 -14.36 -5.54 3.30
N ALA A 179 -13.47 -5.07 2.42
CA ALA A 179 -12.82 -3.78 2.59
C ALA A 179 -13.84 -2.63 2.66
N ILE A 180 -13.67 -1.75 3.64
CA ILE A 180 -14.36 -0.46 3.67
C ILE A 180 -13.63 0.47 2.72
N ALA A 181 -14.38 1.04 1.78
CA ALA A 181 -13.85 1.91 0.75
C ALA A 181 -14.59 3.24 0.73
N PRO A 182 -13.95 4.35 0.33
CA PRO A 182 -14.60 5.66 0.23
C PRO A 182 -15.87 5.64 -0.63
N ALA A 183 -15.88 4.85 -1.70
CA ALA A 183 -17.04 4.70 -2.58
C ALA A 183 -18.28 4.10 -1.86
N HIS A 184 -18.10 3.48 -0.70
CA HIS A 184 -19.18 2.89 0.09
C HIS A 184 -19.83 3.90 1.04
N LEU A 185 -19.19 5.05 1.27
CA LEU A 185 -19.51 5.97 2.36
C LEU A 185 -20.10 7.28 1.87
N ASP A 186 -21.14 7.71 2.58
CA ASP A 186 -21.72 9.03 2.53
C ASP A 186 -21.14 9.88 3.66
N GLN A 187 -20.80 11.13 3.37
CA GLN A 187 -20.26 12.04 4.37
C GLN A 187 -21.23 12.19 5.57
N PRO A 188 -20.69 12.40 6.78
CA PRO A 188 -21.52 12.62 7.97
C PRO A 188 -22.41 13.85 7.77
N VAL A 189 -23.63 13.78 8.31
CA VAL A 189 -24.42 14.99 8.53
C VAL A 189 -23.71 15.80 9.63
N MET A 190 -23.28 17.01 9.30
CA MET A 190 -22.57 17.89 10.21
C MET A 190 -23.52 18.86 10.93
N ILE A 191 -24.65 19.15 10.29
CA ILE A 191 -25.68 20.07 10.76
C ILE A 191 -27.04 19.44 10.51
N GLU A 192 -27.90 19.40 11.53
CA GLU A 192 -29.30 18.97 11.43
C GLU A 192 -30.24 20.16 11.18
N ARG A 193 -31.45 19.90 10.68
CA ARG A 193 -32.49 20.94 10.57
C ARG A 193 -32.94 21.36 11.98
N GLY A 194 -33.08 22.66 12.20
CA GLY A 194 -33.39 23.27 13.49
C GLY A 194 -32.18 23.41 14.41
N GLN A 195 -31.01 22.90 14.02
CA GLN A 195 -29.81 23.05 14.82
C GLN A 195 -29.35 24.50 14.83
N GLN A 196 -28.97 24.99 16.02
CA GLN A 196 -28.31 26.28 16.15
C GLN A 196 -26.85 26.18 15.69
N VAL A 197 -26.44 27.09 14.80
CA VAL A 197 -25.15 27.09 14.12
C VAL A 197 -24.46 28.44 14.24
N VAL A 198 -23.13 28.42 14.20
CA VAL A 198 -22.30 29.62 14.07
C VAL A 198 -22.14 29.94 12.59
N MET A 199 -22.62 31.10 12.18
CA MET A 199 -22.43 31.64 10.85
C MET A 199 -21.20 32.54 10.82
N ILE A 200 -20.28 32.26 9.91
CA ILE A 200 -19.08 33.05 9.67
C ILE A 200 -19.28 33.84 8.37
N ALA A 201 -19.22 35.17 8.44
CA ALA A 201 -18.99 36.03 7.27
C ALA A 201 -17.52 36.39 7.23
N GLU A 202 -16.95 36.38 6.03
CA GLU A 202 -15.59 36.86 5.79
C GLU A 202 -15.64 37.77 4.56
N GLN A 203 -15.19 39.01 4.73
CA GLN A 203 -15.09 39.99 3.66
C GLN A 203 -13.85 40.85 3.90
N ASP A 204 -13.00 40.99 2.89
CA ASP A 204 -11.77 41.82 2.92
C ASP A 204 -10.88 41.56 4.15
N GLY A 205 -10.77 40.29 4.56
CA GLY A 205 -9.98 39.86 5.73
C GLY A 205 -10.65 40.10 7.09
N VAL A 206 -11.85 40.69 7.13
CA VAL A 206 -12.65 40.88 8.34
C VAL A 206 -13.61 39.71 8.51
N GLN A 207 -13.57 39.06 9.67
CA GLN A 207 -14.43 37.93 10.02
C GLN A 207 -15.51 38.33 11.04
N ALA A 208 -16.78 38.17 10.69
CA ALA A 208 -17.90 38.34 11.60
C ALA A 208 -18.53 36.98 11.96
N ARG A 209 -18.88 36.79 13.24
CA ARG A 209 -19.54 35.57 13.74
C ARG A 209 -20.93 35.90 14.27
N MET A 210 -21.93 35.14 13.85
CA MET A 210 -23.33 35.33 14.24
C MET A 210 -24.00 33.99 14.52
N MET A 211 -25.03 33.98 15.36
CA MET A 211 -25.83 32.79 15.60
C MET A 211 -26.95 32.67 14.56
N GLY A 212 -27.14 31.46 14.06
CA GLY A 212 -28.23 31.13 13.14
C GLY A 212 -28.88 29.80 13.47
N GLU A 213 -30.02 29.53 12.84
CA GLU A 213 -30.74 28.26 12.88
C GLU A 213 -30.71 27.63 11.49
N ALA A 214 -30.22 26.41 11.38
CA ALA A 214 -30.15 25.69 10.12
C ALA A 214 -31.56 25.26 9.66
N LEU A 215 -32.01 25.73 8.51
CA LEU A 215 -33.34 25.37 7.98
C LEU A 215 -33.31 24.01 7.24
N LYS A 216 -32.13 23.46 6.98
CA LYS A 216 -31.95 22.17 6.33
C LYS A 216 -30.72 21.48 6.91
N LYS A 217 -30.75 20.15 6.98
CA LYS A 217 -29.55 19.37 7.27
C LYS A 217 -28.49 19.56 6.19
N GLY A 218 -27.22 19.49 6.56
CA GLY A 218 -26.09 19.65 5.66
C GLY A 218 -24.88 18.83 6.08
N ARG A 219 -24.18 18.32 5.07
CA ARG A 219 -22.86 17.67 5.19
C ARG A 219 -21.78 18.70 4.87
N LYS A 220 -20.53 18.37 5.17
CA LYS A 220 -19.41 19.29 4.91
C LYS A 220 -19.37 19.71 3.44
N GLY A 221 -19.33 21.02 3.18
CA GLY A 221 -19.34 21.60 1.85
C GLY A 221 -20.73 21.82 1.23
N ASP A 222 -21.81 21.25 1.81
CA ASP A 222 -23.17 21.51 1.34
C ASP A 222 -23.55 22.97 1.52
N ILE A 223 -24.34 23.51 0.60
CA ILE A 223 -24.96 24.83 0.75
C ILE A 223 -26.34 24.65 1.36
N ILE A 224 -26.52 25.17 2.57
CA ILE A 224 -27.80 25.12 3.30
C ILE A 224 -28.35 26.53 3.54
N LYS A 225 -29.66 26.61 3.73
CA LYS A 225 -30.33 27.84 4.17
C LYS A 225 -30.25 27.93 5.69
N VAL A 226 -29.84 29.08 6.19
CA VAL A 226 -29.71 29.35 7.64
C VAL A 226 -30.43 30.66 7.94
N ARG A 227 -31.26 30.66 8.99
CA ARG A 227 -31.92 31.87 9.49
C ARG A 227 -31.02 32.52 10.53
N ASN A 228 -30.66 33.78 10.35
CA ASN A 228 -29.98 34.56 11.38
C ASN A 228 -30.93 34.81 12.56
N LEU A 229 -30.53 34.47 13.79
CA LEU A 229 -31.40 34.61 14.96
C LEU A 229 -31.60 36.06 15.41
N GLN A 230 -30.68 36.97 15.06
CA GLN A 230 -30.77 38.39 15.40
C GLN A 230 -31.60 39.18 14.38
N SER A 231 -31.31 39.01 13.09
CA SER A 231 -31.99 39.76 12.02
C SER A 231 -33.18 39.05 11.39
N GLN A 232 -33.41 37.78 11.74
CA GLN A 232 -34.45 36.91 11.16
C GLN A 232 -34.33 36.66 9.64
N ARG A 233 -33.29 37.20 8.98
CA ARG A 233 -33.02 37.00 7.55
C ARG A 233 -32.50 35.59 7.26
N VAL A 234 -32.90 35.03 6.12
CA VAL A 234 -32.45 33.71 5.66
C VAL A 234 -31.34 33.87 4.63
N VAL A 235 -30.18 33.29 4.91
CA VAL A 235 -28.99 33.35 4.04
C VAL A 235 -28.59 31.96 3.54
N SER A 236 -27.89 31.91 2.41
CA SER A 236 -27.23 30.69 1.94
C SER A 236 -25.84 30.61 2.55
N ALA A 237 -25.51 29.49 3.18
CA ALA A 237 -24.20 29.28 3.79
C ALA A 237 -23.68 27.88 3.46
N ARG A 238 -22.38 27.76 3.24
CA ARG A 238 -21.68 26.50 3.06
C ARG A 238 -21.34 25.92 4.43
N VAL A 239 -21.66 24.65 4.66
CA VAL A 239 -21.27 23.93 5.88
C VAL A 239 -19.75 23.77 5.92
N ASP A 240 -19.13 24.33 6.95
CA ASP A 240 -17.67 24.30 7.11
C ASP A 240 -17.25 23.14 8.04
N ASP A 241 -17.95 23.01 9.17
CA ASP A 241 -17.73 21.98 10.19
C ASP A 241 -19.02 21.72 10.99
N ARG A 242 -18.96 20.84 12.00
CA ARG A 242 -20.07 20.57 12.92
C ARG A 242 -20.56 21.86 13.57
N GLY A 243 -21.82 22.20 13.32
CA GLY A 243 -22.44 23.42 13.85
C GLY A 243 -21.87 24.73 13.30
N VAL A 244 -21.03 24.72 12.26
CA VAL A 244 -20.40 25.93 11.70
C VAL A 244 -20.66 26.02 10.20
N VAL A 245 -21.08 27.20 9.76
CA VAL A 245 -21.31 27.53 8.34
C VAL A 245 -20.59 28.80 7.95
N ARG A 246 -20.09 28.89 6.72
CA ARG A 246 -19.61 30.13 6.11
C ARG A 246 -20.66 30.69 5.16
N MET A 247 -21.06 31.92 5.37
CA MET A 247 -22.00 32.59 4.47
C MET A 247 -21.37 32.77 3.10
N LEU A 248 -22.15 32.51 2.06
CA LEU A 248 -21.76 32.87 0.71
C LEU A 248 -22.04 34.36 0.56
N VAL A 249 -20.98 35.17 0.50
CA VAL A 249 -21.11 36.60 0.26
C VAL A 249 -21.90 36.80 -1.03
N ALA A 250 -23.06 37.48 -0.97
CA ALA A 250 -23.69 38.00 -2.16
C ALA A 250 -22.83 39.18 -2.63
N PRO A 251 -22.37 39.22 -3.89
CA PRO A 251 -21.63 40.37 -4.39
C PRO A 251 -22.56 41.59 -4.31
N GLY A 252 -22.17 42.56 -3.47
CA GLY A 252 -22.66 43.93 -3.49
C GLY A 252 -24.16 44.12 -3.30
N THR A 253 -24.55 44.74 -2.20
CA THR A 253 -25.55 45.79 -2.32
C THR A 253 -25.07 46.95 -1.44
N PRO A 254 -24.62 48.07 -2.04
CA PRO A 254 -24.38 49.30 -1.29
C PRO A 254 -25.68 49.82 -0.66
#